data_AF-A0A522W2K7-F1
#
_entry.id   AF-A0A522W2K7-F1
#
_cell.length_a   1.000
_cell.length_b   1.000
_cell.length_c   1.000
_cell.angle_alpha   90.00
_cell.angle_beta   90.00
_cell.angle_gamma   90.00
#
_symmetry.space_group_name_H-M   'P 1'
#
loop_
_entity.id
_entity.type
_entity.pdbx_description
1 polymer ?
#
loop_
_entity_poly.entity_id
_entity_poly.type
_entity_poly.pdbx_seq_one_letter_code
_entity_poly.pdbx_strand_id
1 'polypeptide(L)'
;MRVWVLADTAAGHANQAIGVAQALGLPFELKPIRYNRFAELPNLMLGARLTGIARETRAGLTAPWPDLVIAAGRRTAPLSRWIKRQSKGCTRIVQIMHPGTGAQEFDLIALPAHDAHPAAANQLRIVGAPHRLTAET
;
A
#
# COMPACT_ATOMS: atom_id res chain seq x y z
N MET A 1 10.33 -3.53 15.09
CA MET A 1 9.52 -3.71 13.88
C MET A 1 9.76 -2.54 12.95
N ARG A 2 10.11 -2.77 11.68
CA ARG A 2 10.32 -1.73 10.66
C ARG A 2 9.07 -1.59 9.80
N VAL A 3 8.51 -0.39 9.75
CA VAL A 3 7.31 -0.08 8.96
C VAL A 3 7.68 0.84 7.81
N TRP A 4 7.26 0.49 6.60
CA TRP A 4 7.31 1.37 5.44
C TRP A 4 5.91 1.82 5.04
N VAL A 5 5.75 3.12 4.81
CA VAL A 5 4.52 3.71 4.30
C VAL A 5 4.75 4.14 2.85
N LEU A 6 4.05 3.53 1.91
CA LEU A 6 4.15 3.90 0.49
C LEU A 6 3.25 5.10 0.23
N ALA A 7 3.85 6.27 0.05
CA ALA A 7 3.12 7.51 -0.24
C ALA A 7 2.90 7.66 -1.74
N ASP A 8 1.68 7.31 -2.18
CA ASP A 8 1.18 7.51 -3.55
C ASP A 8 1.18 9.02 -3.92
N THR A 9 1.25 9.36 -5.20
CA THR A 9 1.15 10.75 -5.67
C THR A 9 -0.24 11.35 -5.48
N ALA A 10 -1.28 10.52 -5.35
CA ALA A 10 -2.62 10.96 -4.96
C ALA A 10 -2.64 11.24 -3.46
N ALA A 11 -2.72 12.53 -3.09
CA ALA A 11 -2.70 12.99 -1.71
C ALA A 11 -3.74 12.29 -0.81
N GLY A 12 -4.92 11.97 -1.32
CA GLY A 12 -5.95 11.23 -0.59
C GLY A 12 -5.52 9.81 -0.18
N HIS A 13 -4.84 9.08 -1.07
CA HIS A 13 -4.32 7.74 -0.76
C HIS A 13 -3.11 7.84 0.19
N ALA A 14 -2.19 8.77 -0.06
CA ALA A 14 -1.06 8.98 0.83
C ALA A 14 -1.52 9.29 2.26
N ASN A 15 -2.51 10.19 2.42
CA ASN A 15 -3.07 10.55 3.73
C ASN A 15 -3.72 9.37 4.45
N GLN A 16 -4.39 8.47 3.74
CA GLN A 16 -4.96 7.25 4.32
C GLN A 16 -3.86 6.36 4.92
N ALA A 17 -2.82 6.05 4.13
CA ALA A 17 -1.73 5.19 4.56
C ALA A 17 -0.93 5.80 5.72
N ILE A 18 -0.63 7.11 5.64
CA ILE A 18 0.05 7.85 6.70
C ILE A 18 -0.80 7.91 7.97
N GLY A 19 -2.10 8.19 7.86
CA GLY A 19 -3.00 8.27 9.01
C GLY A 19 -3.08 6.95 9.77
N VAL A 20 -3.18 5.82 9.07
CA VAL A 20 -3.10 4.50 9.72
C VAL A 20 -1.76 4.30 10.41
N ALA A 21 -0.64 4.61 9.75
CA ALA A 21 0.68 4.45 10.35
C ALA A 21 0.88 5.32 11.60
N GLN A 22 0.35 6.56 11.59
CA GLN A 22 0.36 7.46 12.74
C GLN A 22 -0.51 6.93 13.89
N ALA A 23 -1.71 6.44 13.59
CA ALA A 23 -2.62 5.88 14.58
C ALA A 23 -2.07 4.60 15.24
N LEU A 24 -1.24 3.83 14.54
CA LEU A 24 -0.52 2.69 15.13
C LEU A 24 0.54 3.10 16.16
N GLY A 25 0.97 4.37 16.18
CA GLY A 25 1.97 4.87 17.13
C GLY A 25 3.38 4.28 16.94
N LEU A 26 3.65 3.64 15.80
CA LEU A 26 4.94 2.98 15.52
C LEU A 26 5.84 3.88 14.65
N PRO A 27 7.16 3.87 14.86
CA PRO A 27 8.09 4.52 13.95
C PRO A 27 7.97 3.93 12.54
N PHE A 28 7.84 4.79 11.53
CA PHE A 28 7.74 4.38 10.14
C PHE A 28 8.63 5.23 9.21
N GLU A 29 9.11 4.61 8.13
CA GLU A 29 9.76 5.30 7.03
C GLU A 29 8.74 5.62 5.94
N LEU A 30 8.63 6.90 5.59
CA LEU A 30 7.84 7.30 4.42
C LEU A 30 8.64 7.02 3.14
N LYS A 31 8.03 6.31 2.19
CA LYS A 31 8.60 6.03 0.86
C LYS A 31 7.75 6.76 -0.20
N PRO A 32 8.12 7.99 -0.60
CA PRO A 32 7.44 8.70 -1.67
C PRO A 32 7.55 7.95 -2.99
N ILE A 33 6.42 7.68 -3.63
CA ILE A 33 6.37 6.94 -4.88
C ILE A 33 6.28 7.92 -6.04
N ARG A 34 7.25 7.83 -6.94
CA ARG A 34 7.18 8.47 -8.26
C ARG A 34 6.84 7.41 -9.29
N TYR A 35 5.91 7.76 -10.16
CA TYR A 35 5.43 6.91 -11.23
C TYR A 35 6.02 7.36 -12.56
N ASN A 36 6.17 6.42 -13.49
CA ASN A 36 6.50 6.73 -14.88
C ASN A 36 5.26 6.56 -15.77
N ARG A 37 5.41 6.78 -17.08
CA ARG A 37 4.31 6.68 -18.07
C ARG A 37 3.57 5.32 -18.10
N PHE A 38 4.17 4.27 -17.56
CA PHE A 38 3.59 2.92 -17.53
C PHE A 38 2.74 2.65 -16.28
N ALA A 39 2.64 3.61 -15.34
CA ALA A 39 1.84 3.45 -14.13
C ALA A 39 0.32 3.40 -14.38
N GLU A 40 -0.13 3.92 -15.53
CA GLU A 40 -1.54 3.88 -15.92
C GLU A 40 -1.93 2.57 -16.62
N LEU A 41 -0.99 1.66 -16.89
CA LEU A 41 -1.34 0.34 -17.43
C LEU A 41 -2.18 -0.45 -16.41
N PRO A 42 -3.10 -1.31 -16.88
CA PRO A 42 -3.88 -2.18 -16.01
C PRO A 42 -2.97 -3.01 -15.08
N ASN A 43 -3.32 -3.10 -13.80
CA ASN A 43 -2.55 -3.87 -12.80
C ASN A 43 -2.37 -5.34 -13.21
N LEU A 44 -3.31 -5.91 -13.97
CA LEU A 44 -3.20 -7.25 -14.54
C LEU A 44 -1.90 -7.43 -15.37
N MET A 45 -1.52 -6.40 -16.13
CA MET A 45 -0.31 -6.40 -16.95
C MET A 45 0.95 -6.09 -16.13
N LEU A 46 0.82 -5.26 -15.09
CA LEU A 46 1.95 -4.91 -14.22
C LEU A 46 2.32 -6.05 -13.28
N GLY A 47 1.37 -6.92 -12.94
CA GLY A 47 1.55 -7.98 -11.97
C GLY A 47 2.08 -7.41 -10.66
N ALA A 48 3.25 -7.86 -10.24
CA ALA A 48 3.97 -7.23 -9.14
C ALA A 48 5.39 -6.89 -9.57
N ARG A 49 5.49 -6.21 -10.69
CA ARG A 49 6.74 -5.67 -11.23
C ARG A 49 6.80 -4.18 -10.93
N LEU A 50 8.01 -3.65 -10.97
CA LEU A 50 8.25 -2.21 -10.83
C LEU A 50 8.00 -1.42 -12.11
N THR A 51 7.38 -2.01 -13.14
CA THR A 51 7.25 -1.43 -14.49
C THR A 51 6.70 -0.01 -14.49
N GLY A 52 5.68 0.29 -13.66
CA GLY A 52 5.11 1.63 -13.50
C GLY A 52 5.85 2.58 -12.54
N ILE A 53 6.86 2.09 -11.81
CA ILE A 53 7.60 2.88 -10.80
C ILE A 53 8.79 3.57 -11.45
N ALA A 54 9.03 4.85 -11.16
CA ALA A 54 10.15 5.63 -11.66
C ALA A 54 11.49 5.14 -11.07
N ARG A 55 12.60 5.28 -11.82
CA ARG A 55 13.91 4.69 -11.47
C ARG A 55 14.43 5.19 -10.12
N GLU A 56 14.17 6.46 -9.82
CA GLU A 56 14.60 7.14 -8.60
C GLU A 56 13.95 6.50 -7.37
N THR A 57 12.65 6.20 -7.45
CA THR A 57 11.95 5.46 -6.38
C THR A 57 12.51 4.05 -6.23
N ARG A 58 12.81 3.36 -7.35
CA ARG A 58 13.39 1.99 -7.28
C ARG A 58 14.75 1.96 -6.58
N ALA A 59 15.59 2.97 -6.80
CA ALA A 59 16.92 3.04 -6.20
C ALA A 59 16.88 3.14 -4.66
N GLY A 60 15.82 3.71 -4.09
CA GLY A 60 15.62 3.80 -2.64
C GLY A 60 14.91 2.59 -2.00
N LEU A 61 14.51 1.60 -2.80
CA LEU A 61 13.83 0.38 -2.33
C LEU A 61 14.85 -0.76 -2.21
N THR A 62 15.68 -0.68 -1.19
CA THR A 62 16.75 -1.64 -0.90
C THR A 62 16.63 -2.22 0.50
N ALA A 63 17.30 -3.34 0.73
CA ALA A 63 17.38 -3.95 2.06
C ALA A 63 18.06 -2.99 3.07
N PRO A 64 17.74 -3.08 4.38
CA PRO A 64 16.87 -4.09 5.02
C PRO A 64 15.38 -3.87 4.71
N TRP A 65 14.71 -4.95 4.29
CA TRP A 65 13.27 -4.95 3.98
C TRP A 65 12.44 -4.71 5.26
N PRO A 66 11.26 -4.07 5.16
CA PRO A 66 10.42 -3.82 6.31
C PRO A 66 9.70 -5.07 6.80
N ASP A 67 9.30 -5.09 8.06
CA ASP A 67 8.41 -6.12 8.59
C ASP A 67 6.97 -5.87 8.13
N LEU A 68 6.60 -4.60 7.91
CA LEU A 68 5.27 -4.16 7.53
C LEU A 68 5.30 -3.08 6.45
N VAL A 69 4.49 -3.24 5.40
CA VAL A 69 4.16 -2.20 4.42
C VAL A 69 2.71 -1.77 4.61
N ILE A 70 2.49 -0.45 4.69
CA ILE A 70 1.16 0.17 4.67
C ILE A 70 1.04 1.00 3.39
N ALA A 71 -0.01 0.78 2.61
CA ALA A 71 -0.25 1.49 1.38
C ALA A 71 -1.76 1.68 1.12
N ALA A 72 -2.12 2.56 0.17
CA ALA A 72 -3.51 2.81 -0.18
C ALA A 72 -3.70 2.95 -1.70
N GLY A 73 -4.84 2.46 -2.19
CA GLY A 73 -5.23 2.52 -3.61
C GLY A 73 -4.52 1.51 -4.54
N ARG A 74 -5.05 1.39 -5.77
CA ARG A 74 -4.63 0.39 -6.75
C ARG A 74 -3.18 0.51 -7.22
N ARG A 75 -2.61 1.73 -7.27
CA ARG A 75 -1.30 1.96 -7.92
C ARG A 75 -0.11 1.55 -7.06
N THR A 76 -0.27 1.47 -5.74
CA THR A 76 0.77 0.97 -4.83
C THR A 76 0.79 -0.55 -4.76
N ALA A 77 -0.30 -1.23 -5.16
CA ALA A 77 -0.45 -2.67 -4.99
C ALA A 77 0.65 -3.53 -5.67
N PRO A 78 1.04 -3.27 -6.94
CA PRO A 78 2.15 -4.00 -7.55
C PRO A 78 3.47 -3.86 -6.79
N LEU A 79 3.73 -2.66 -6.23
CA LEU A 79 4.93 -2.36 -5.47
C LEU A 79 4.92 -3.07 -4.11
N SER A 80 3.82 -3.03 -3.36
CA SER A 80 3.70 -3.76 -2.08
C SER A 80 3.98 -5.25 -2.27
N ARG A 81 3.35 -5.87 -3.28
CA ARG A 81 3.58 -7.28 -3.63
C ARG A 81 5.02 -7.56 -4.08
N TRP A 82 5.64 -6.62 -4.81
CA TRP A 82 7.05 -6.74 -5.19
C TRP A 82 7.96 -6.75 -3.96
N ILE A 83 7.75 -5.84 -3.00
CA ILE A 83 8.51 -5.78 -1.74
C ILE A 83 8.38 -7.11 -0.97
N LYS A 84 7.15 -7.63 -0.80
CA LYS A 84 6.92 -8.93 -0.15
C LYS A 84 7.69 -10.07 -0.81
N ARG A 85 7.84 -10.07 -2.14
CA ARG A 85 8.67 -11.07 -2.82
C ARG A 85 10.16 -10.84 -2.65
N GLN A 86 10.63 -9.59 -2.65
CA GLN A 86 12.04 -9.31 -2.36
C GLN A 86 12.45 -9.70 -0.94
N SER A 87 11.53 -9.53 0.01
CA SER A 87 11.70 -9.98 1.39
C SER A 87 11.49 -11.49 1.58
N LYS A 88 11.33 -12.27 0.51
CA LYS A 88 11.03 -13.72 0.55
C LYS A 88 9.80 -14.07 1.40
N GLY A 89 8.79 -13.20 1.42
CA GLY A 89 7.56 -13.37 2.19
C GLY A 89 7.59 -12.82 3.61
N CYS A 90 8.74 -12.36 4.12
CA CYS A 90 8.86 -11.85 5.49
C CYS A 90 8.11 -10.53 5.74
N THR A 91 7.98 -9.66 4.72
CA THR A 91 7.20 -8.42 4.83
C THR A 91 5.71 -8.71 4.77
N ARG A 92 4.98 -8.29 5.80
CA ARG A 92 3.51 -8.20 5.77
C ARG A 92 3.07 -6.99 4.96
N ILE A 93 2.09 -7.15 4.08
CA ILE A 93 1.56 -6.07 3.25
C ILE A 93 0.10 -5.81 3.60
N VAL A 94 -0.17 -4.58 4.05
CA VAL A 94 -1.48 -4.10 4.46
C VAL A 94 -1.90 -2.97 3.52
N GLN A 95 -3.11 -3.07 3.01
CA GLN A 95 -3.64 -2.17 1.99
C GLN A 95 -4.94 -1.53 2.46
N ILE A 96 -5.08 -0.24 2.18
CA ILE A 96 -6.33 0.50 2.34
C ILE A 96 -6.95 0.70 0.95
N MET A 97 -8.26 0.51 0.84
CA MET A 97 -9.00 0.40 -0.41
C MET A 97 -8.62 -0.87 -1.21
N HIS A 98 -9.44 -1.22 -2.20
CA HIS A 98 -9.20 -2.43 -2.98
C HIS A 98 -7.91 -2.30 -3.83
N PRO A 99 -6.96 -3.26 -3.78
CA PRO A 99 -5.71 -3.22 -4.54
C PRO A 99 -5.88 -3.50 -6.04
N GLY A 100 -7.07 -3.91 -6.46
CA GLY A 100 -7.32 -4.46 -7.79
C GLY A 100 -6.85 -5.91 -7.86
N THR A 101 -6.10 -6.27 -8.89
CA THR A 101 -5.62 -7.64 -9.12
C THR A 101 -4.59 -8.07 -8.08
N GLY A 102 -4.63 -9.35 -7.66
CA GLY A 102 -3.69 -9.90 -6.68
C GLY A 102 -4.07 -9.62 -5.22
N ALA A 103 -5.33 -9.28 -4.95
CA ALA A 103 -5.86 -9.03 -3.61
C ALA A 103 -5.58 -10.18 -2.63
N GLN A 104 -5.59 -11.42 -3.10
CA GLN A 104 -5.31 -12.63 -2.31
C GLN A 104 -3.87 -12.72 -1.77
N GLU A 105 -2.92 -11.93 -2.30
CA GLU A 105 -1.53 -11.92 -1.84
C GLU A 105 -1.30 -10.97 -0.65
N PHE A 106 -2.29 -10.12 -0.35
CA PHE A 106 -2.23 -9.18 0.77
C PHE A 106 -2.54 -9.88 2.09
N ASP A 107 -1.82 -9.49 3.14
CA ASP A 107 -2.06 -10.02 4.49
C ASP A 107 -3.32 -9.40 5.12
N LEU A 108 -3.62 -8.15 4.76
CA LEU A 108 -4.86 -7.47 5.16
C LEU A 108 -5.25 -6.39 4.14
N ILE A 109 -6.54 -6.27 3.87
CA ILE A 109 -7.15 -5.23 3.06
C ILE A 109 -8.23 -4.55 3.90
N ALA A 110 -8.02 -3.30 4.29
CA ALA A 110 -9.03 -2.45 4.89
C ALA A 110 -9.89 -1.83 3.78
N LEU A 111 -11.11 -2.34 3.62
CA LEU A 111 -12.00 -2.02 2.50
C LEU A 111 -13.21 -1.22 3.00
N PRO A 112 -13.47 -0.01 2.47
CA PRO A 112 -14.68 0.73 2.80
C PRO A 112 -15.95 -0.11 2.61
N ALA A 113 -16.89 -0.02 3.55
CA ALA A 113 -18.08 -0.86 3.58
C ALA A 113 -19.00 -0.64 2.37
N HIS A 114 -18.95 0.56 1.77
CA HIS A 114 -19.70 0.89 0.56
C HIS A 114 -19.08 0.34 -0.74
N ASP A 115 -17.84 -0.17 -0.71
CA ASP A 115 -17.21 -0.78 -1.88
C ASP A 115 -17.70 -2.24 -2.06
N ALA A 116 -18.52 -2.47 -3.07
CA ALA A 116 -19.05 -3.78 -3.41
C ALA A 116 -17.96 -4.72 -3.96
N HIS A 117 -17.37 -5.53 -3.08
CA HIS A 117 -16.46 -6.63 -3.45
C HIS A 117 -16.87 -7.90 -2.71
N PRO A 118 -16.69 -9.10 -3.31
CA PRO A 118 -16.90 -10.36 -2.60
C PRO A 118 -16.09 -10.43 -1.31
N ALA A 119 -16.68 -11.02 -0.28
CA ALA A 119 -16.00 -11.24 1.00
C ALA A 119 -14.79 -12.17 0.80
N ALA A 120 -13.69 -11.86 1.48
CA ALA A 120 -12.51 -12.70 1.54
C ALA A 120 -11.89 -12.65 2.95
N ALA A 121 -11.19 -13.71 3.34
CA ALA A 121 -10.65 -13.86 4.70
C ALA A 121 -9.64 -12.76 5.09
N ASN A 122 -8.99 -12.14 4.10
CA ASN A 122 -8.02 -11.06 4.31
C ASN A 122 -8.63 -9.66 4.20
N GLN A 123 -9.95 -9.51 4.25
CA GLN A 123 -10.64 -8.22 4.18
C GLN A 123 -11.20 -7.80 5.55
N LEU A 124 -10.91 -6.58 5.96
CA LEU A 124 -11.53 -5.88 7.07
C LEU A 124 -12.43 -4.78 6.52
N ARG A 125 -13.72 -4.80 6.86
CA ARG A 125 -14.66 -3.75 6.44
C ARG A 125 -14.57 -2.56 7.39
N ILE A 126 -14.41 -1.38 6.81
CA ILE A 126 -14.32 -0.10 7.55
C ILE A 126 -15.45 0.84 7.13
N VAL A 127 -15.90 1.72 8.02
CA VAL A 127 -17.04 2.63 7.73
C VAL A 127 -16.72 3.55 6.54
N GLY A 128 -15.51 4.08 6.48
CA GLY A 128 -15.02 4.94 5.41
C GLY A 128 -13.49 4.96 5.34
N ALA A 129 -12.94 5.77 4.44
CA ALA A 129 -11.50 5.93 4.28
C ALA A 129 -10.87 6.58 5.54
N PRO A 130 -9.79 6.00 6.11
CA PRO A 130 -9.10 6.59 7.26
C PRO A 130 -8.44 7.93 6.88
N HIS A 131 -8.27 8.81 7.84
CA HIS A 131 -7.61 10.10 7.63
C HIS A 131 -6.80 10.50 8.86
N ARG A 132 -6.07 11.60 8.74
CA ARG A 132 -5.21 12.12 9.81
C ARG A 132 -5.94 13.01 10.83
N LEU A 133 -7.17 13.43 10.54
CA LEU A 133 -7.95 14.27 11.45
C LEU A 133 -8.46 13.45 12.64
N THR A 134 -8.27 13.96 13.84
CA THR A 134 -8.88 13.46 15.08
C THR A 134 -9.87 14.52 15.59
N ALA A 135 -10.79 14.15 16.47
CA ALA A 135 -11.80 15.08 17.03
C ALA A 135 -11.20 16.28 17.79
N GLU A 136 -9.89 16.28 18.03
CA GLU A 136 -9.13 17.28 18.80
C GLU A 136 -8.37 18.27 17.90
N THR A 137 -8.56 18.23 16.57
CA THR A 137 -7.97 19.15 15.57
C THR A 137 -9.02 19.66 14.60
#